data_AF-A0A438KG06-F1
#
_entry.id   AF-A0A438KG06-F1
#
_cell.length_a   1.000
_cell.length_b   1.000
_cell.length_c   1.000
_cell.angle_alpha   90.00
_cell.angle_beta   90.00
_cell.angle_gamma   90.00
#
_symmetry.space_group_name_H-M   'P 1'
#
loop_
_entity.id
_entity.type
_entity.pdbx_description
1 polymer ?
#
loop_
_entity_poly.entity_id
_entity_poly.type
_entity_poly.pdbx_seq_one_letter_code
_entity_poly.pdbx_strand_id
1 'polypeptide(L)' 'MACETPYSIRGVLQDISESVVAVYTLKGAHCLDLRASMPNDPDWLVAQRDKEIKIVALWLAKYNGKRLSN' A
#
# COMPACT_ATOMS: atom_id res chain seq x y z
N MET A 1 -4.75 16.98 -4.19
CA MET A 1 -4.44 16.39 -5.51
C MET A 1 -4.96 14.96 -5.46
N ALA A 2 -6.03 14.66 -6.22
CA ALA A 2 -6.71 13.35 -6.17
C ALA A 2 -6.09 12.39 -7.19
N CYS A 3 -6.08 11.08 -6.88
CA CYS A 3 -5.71 10.02 -7.83
C CYS A 3 -6.75 9.96 -8.98
N GLU A 4 -6.36 9.48 -10.16
CA GLU A 4 -7.21 9.39 -11.35
C GLU A 4 -8.55 8.63 -11.16
N THR A 5 -8.72 7.87 -10.08
CA THR A 5 -9.97 7.18 -9.79
C THR A 5 -11.01 8.11 -9.12
N PRO A 6 -12.29 8.06 -9.49
CA PRO A 6 -13.34 8.88 -8.88
C PRO A 6 -13.54 8.59 -7.39
N TYR A 7 -13.18 7.39 -6.93
CA TYR A 7 -13.27 6.99 -5.52
C TYR A 7 -12.19 7.65 -4.65
N SER A 8 -11.09 8.10 -5.24
CA SER A 8 -9.98 8.68 -4.47
C SER A 8 -10.32 10.02 -3.82
N ILE A 9 -11.33 10.73 -4.32
CA ILE A 9 -11.74 12.06 -3.81
C ILE A 9 -12.27 12.00 -2.37
N ARG A 10 -12.73 10.82 -1.92
CA ARG A 10 -13.20 10.55 -0.55
C ARG A 10 -12.23 9.65 0.23
N GLY A 11 -11.07 9.32 -0.36
CA GLY A 11 -10.05 8.49 0.27
C GLY A 11 -9.13 9.27 1.20
N VAL A 12 -8.28 8.54 1.91
CA VAL A 12 -7.18 9.11 2.71
C VAL A 12 -5.94 9.20 1.83
N LEU A 13 -5.46 10.42 1.59
CA LEU A 13 -4.33 10.70 0.69
C LEU A 13 -3.07 11.17 1.44
N GLN A 14 -3.03 10.98 2.75
CA GLN A 14 -1.90 11.33 3.61
C GLN A 14 -1.87 10.40 4.82
N ASP A 15 -0.68 10.19 5.39
CA ASP A 15 -0.53 9.43 6.62
C ASP A 15 -1.32 10.09 7.75
N ILE A 16 -1.99 9.26 8.56
CA ILE A 16 -2.71 9.68 9.77
C ILE A 16 -1.81 9.53 10.99
N SER A 17 -0.94 8.52 10.99
CA SER A 17 0.09 8.29 12.03
C SER A 17 1.22 7.43 11.47
N GLU A 18 2.25 7.16 12.27
CA GLU A 18 3.34 6.23 11.90
C GLU A 18 2.87 4.81 11.55
N SER A 19 1.70 4.40 12.05
CA SER A 19 1.14 3.04 11.82
C SER A 19 -0.07 3.02 10.89
N VAL A 20 -0.68 4.18 10.64
CA VAL A 20 -1.83 4.34 9.74
C VAL A 20 -1.37 5.22 8.59
N VAL A 21 -0.79 4.57 7.58
CA VAL A 21 -0.12 5.21 6.45
C VAL A 21 -0.96 5.11 5.18
N ALA A 22 -0.94 6.16 4.36
CA ALA A 22 -1.56 6.18 3.05
C ALA A 22 -0.54 5.74 2.00
N VAL A 23 -0.83 4.65 1.31
CA VAL A 23 -0.13 4.24 0.10
C VAL A 23 -1.03 4.59 -1.07
N TYR A 24 -0.64 5.60 -1.84
CA TYR A 24 -1.42 6.07 -2.98
C TYR A 24 -0.50 6.47 -4.14
N THR A 25 -1.11 6.54 -5.32
CA THR A 25 -0.47 6.94 -6.57
C THR A 25 -1.35 7.99 -7.24
N LEU A 26 -0.75 8.90 -8.00
CA LEU A 26 -1.50 9.85 -8.82
C LEU A 26 -2.07 9.20 -10.09
N LYS A 27 -1.44 8.10 -10.53
CA LYS A 27 -1.75 7.35 -11.74
C LYS A 27 -2.42 6.03 -11.37
N GLY A 28 -3.45 5.62 -12.08
CA GLY A 28 -3.97 4.25 -11.94
C GLY A 28 -5.48 4.13 -11.84
N ALA A 29 -5.92 2.88 -11.79
CA ALA A 29 -7.32 2.50 -11.72
C ALA A 29 -7.70 1.99 -10.33
N HIS A 30 -9.00 1.78 -10.11
CA HIS A 30 -9.53 1.31 -8.83
C HIS A 30 -8.89 -0.03 -8.41
N CYS A 31 -8.20 -0.03 -7.27
CA CYS A 31 -7.54 -1.20 -6.66
C CYS A 31 -6.60 -1.96 -7.61
N LEU A 32 -5.82 -1.23 -8.42
CA LEU A 32 -4.90 -1.84 -9.39
C LEU A 32 -3.76 -2.64 -8.70
N ASP A 33 -3.31 -2.15 -7.56
CA ASP A 33 -2.38 -2.80 -6.64
C ASP A 33 -2.82 -4.20 -6.21
N LEU A 34 -4.13 -4.44 -6.03
CA LEU A 34 -4.68 -5.75 -5.66
C LEU A 34 -4.72 -6.78 -6.80
N ARG A 35 -4.51 -6.37 -8.06
CA ARG A 35 -4.51 -7.32 -9.19
C ARG A 35 -3.24 -8.16 -9.21
N ALA A 36 -3.33 -9.32 -9.87
CA ALA A 36 -2.17 -10.15 -10.14
C ALA A 36 -1.10 -9.35 -10.91
N SER A 37 0.18 -9.60 -10.59
CA SER A 37 1.29 -8.96 -11.29
C SER A 37 1.33 -9.42 -12.75
N MET A 38 1.56 -8.46 -13.64
CA MET A 38 1.76 -8.67 -15.06
C MET A 38 3.17 -8.22 -15.46
N PRO A 39 3.81 -8.86 -16.45
CA PRO A 39 5.15 -8.48 -16.91
C PRO A 39 5.28 -7.04 -17.43
N ASN A 40 4.16 -6.43 -17.79
CA ASN A 40 4.08 -5.06 -18.30
C ASN A 40 3.53 -4.06 -17.28
N ASP A 41 3.46 -4.44 -16.00
CA ASP A 41 3.09 -3.51 -14.94
C ASP A 41 4.09 -2.35 -14.90
N PRO A 42 3.62 -1.10 -14.76
CA PRO A 42 4.52 0.03 -14.72
C PRO A 42 5.33 0.05 -13.41
N ASP A 43 6.56 0.56 -13.47
CA ASP A 43 7.49 0.58 -12.34
C ASP A 43 6.90 1.20 -11.07
N TRP A 44 6.06 2.24 -11.22
CA TRP A 44 5.41 2.88 -10.06
C TRP A 44 4.44 1.94 -9.33
N LEU A 45 3.77 1.02 -10.05
CA LEU A 45 2.84 0.05 -9.47
C LEU A 45 3.63 -1.04 -8.75
N VAL A 46 4.74 -1.49 -9.34
CA VAL A 46 5.67 -2.43 -8.70
C VAL A 46 6.22 -1.84 -7.40
N ALA A 47 6.72 -0.60 -7.44
CA ALA A 47 7.23 0.10 -6.26
C ALA A 47 6.15 0.31 -5.18
N GLN A 48 4.89 0.55 -5.59
CA GLN A 48 3.77 0.66 -4.66
C GLN A 48 3.53 -0.67 -3.92
N ARG A 49 3.42 -1.79 -4.66
CA ARG A 49 3.25 -3.13 -4.08
C ARG A 49 4.43 -3.52 -3.18
N ASP A 50 5.66 -3.18 -3.57
CA ASP A 50 6.84 -3.44 -2.74
C ASP A 50 6.78 -2.69 -1.41
N LYS A 51 6.25 -1.45 -1.39
CA LYS A 51 6.03 -0.69 -0.16
C LYS A 51 4.99 -1.37 0.72
N GLU A 52 3.88 -1.82 0.14
CA GLU A 52 2.81 -2.54 0.86
C GLU A 52 3.32 -3.86 1.47
N ILE A 53 4.07 -4.65 0.69
CA ILE A 53 4.68 -5.91 1.15
C ILE A 53 5.61 -5.66 2.34
N LYS A 54 6.45 -4.61 2.28
CA LYS A 54 7.34 -4.25 3.41
C LYS A 54 6.55 -3.90 4.67
N ILE A 55 5.46 -3.15 4.55
CA ILE A 55 4.61 -2.79 5.69
C ILE A 55 3.99 -4.04 6.32
N VAL A 56 3.42 -4.94 5.51
CA VAL A 56 2.81 -6.19 6.00
C VAL A 56 3.86 -7.11 6.63
N ALA A 57 5.05 -7.21 6.03
CA ALA A 57 6.16 -7.99 6.59
C ALA A 57 6.60 -7.45 7.96
N LEU A 58 6.66 -6.12 8.13
CA LEU A 58 6.94 -5.50 9.44
C LEU A 58 5.87 -5.83 10.47
N TRP A 59 4.59 -5.86 10.09
CA TRP A 59 3.50 -6.25 10.99
C TRP A 59 3.66 -7.70 11.45
N LEU A 60 3.96 -8.62 10.54
CA LEU A 60 4.19 -10.04 10.85
C LEU A 60 5.41 -10.22 11.75
N ALA A 61 6.51 -9.51 11.49
CA ALA A 61 7.71 -9.55 12.33
C ALA A 61 7.41 -9.05 13.75
N LYS A 62 6.70 -7.92 13.88
CA LYS A 62 6.30 -7.36 15.18
C LYS A 62 5.36 -8.30 15.94
N TYR A 63 4.41 -8.92 15.25
CA TYR A 63 3.52 -9.90 15.85
C TYR A 63 4.28 -11.14 16.35
N ASN A 64 5.15 -11.71 15.52
CA ASN A 64 5.95 -12.88 15.89
C ASN A 64 6.91 -12.59 17.04
N GLY A 65 7.54 -11.41 17.07
CA GLY A 65 8.36 -10.97 18.20
C GLY A 65 7.57 -10.93 19.50
N LYS A 66 6.36 -10.34 19.48
CA LYS A 66 5.46 -10.31 20.66
C LYS A 66 4.98 -11.69 21.08
N ARG A 67 4.72 -12.58 20.13
CA ARG A 67 4.24 -13.95 20.40
C ARG A 67 5.33 -14.79 21.07
N LEU A 68 6.60 -14.58 20.74
CA LEU A 68 7.73 -15.30 21.33
C LEU A 68 8.15 -14.75 22.71
N SER A 69 7.73 -13.53 23.05
CA SER A 69 7.99 -12.90 24.36
C SER A 69 6.90 -13.17 25.41
N ASN A 70 5.86 -13.92 25.06
CA ASN A 70 4.76 -14.36 25.93
C ASN A 70 4.89 -15.86 26.20
#